data_AF-A0A7Y4KEH7-F1
#
_entry.id   AF-A0A7Y4KEH7-F1
#
_cell.length_a   1.000
_cell.length_b   1.000
_cell.length_c   1.000
_cell.angle_alpha   90.00
_cell.angle_beta   90.00
_cell.angle_gamma   90.00
#
_symmetry.space_group_name_H-M   'P 1'
#
loop_
_entity.id
_entity.type
_entity.pdbx_description
1 polymer ?
#
loop_
_entity_poly.entity_id
_entity_poly.type
_entity_poly.pdbx_seq_one_letter_code
_entity_poly.pdbx_strand_id
1 'polypeptide(L)'
;MRAVNGGDPLAGPREGALRITLAGWTVVLEVEDAALAGPLQRVFGAFLAPEAVEADARLVMRAPSVPSAPPTVQELPRLEPGDAGTLRVEGAGYSAVLSQDRSHADVIGSGRYPVENVIKVMLASALAKRGGLLIHGVGLVHEGRAALFVGHSGAGKSTLGELWRDAGGTVLADELVAVWPVEGGGW
;
A
#
# COMPACT_ATOMS: atom_id res chain seq x y z
N MET A 1 -6.32 24.95 17.81
CA MET A 1 -5.38 25.58 16.85
C MET A 1 -3.98 25.50 17.46
N ARG A 2 -3.21 24.46 17.15
CA ARG A 2 -1.80 24.34 17.49
C ARG A 2 -1.08 23.96 16.20
N ALA A 3 -0.16 24.83 15.78
CA ALA A 3 0.66 24.64 14.61
C ALA A 3 1.47 23.34 14.77
N VAL A 4 1.36 22.45 13.79
CA VAL A 4 2.34 21.38 13.60
C VAL A 4 3.52 22.09 12.94
N ASN A 5 4.53 22.42 13.75
CA ASN A 5 5.78 22.99 13.25
C ASN A 5 6.39 22.02 12.24
N GLY A 6 6.77 22.55 11.09
CA GLY A 6 7.53 21.85 10.07
C GLY A 6 8.81 21.27 10.67
N GLY A 7 8.84 19.94 10.76
CA GLY A 7 10.07 19.20 10.94
C GLY A 7 10.77 19.09 9.58
N ASP A 8 12.01 19.56 9.55
CA ASP A 8 12.98 19.46 8.47
C ASP A 8 13.02 18.05 7.84
N PRO A 9 13.02 17.89 6.49
CA PRO A 9 13.08 16.60 5.84
C PRO A 9 14.52 16.08 5.79
N LEU A 10 15.14 15.76 6.93
CA LEU A 10 16.46 15.14 6.97
C LEU A 10 16.57 14.12 8.10
N ALA A 11 16.39 12.84 7.73
CA ALA A 11 17.23 11.78 8.23
C ALA A 11 17.31 10.71 7.12
N GLY A 12 18.53 10.28 6.79
CA GLY A 12 18.75 9.10 5.96
C GLY A 12 18.06 7.86 6.52
N PRO A 13 18.10 6.72 5.80
CA PRO A 13 17.42 5.50 6.22
C PRO A 13 17.78 5.16 7.67
N ARG A 14 16.78 5.15 8.55
CA ARG A 14 16.97 4.68 9.93
C ARG A 14 17.29 3.18 9.88
N GLU A 15 18.23 2.72 10.72
CA GLU A 15 18.46 1.29 10.91
C GLU A 15 17.11 0.61 11.24
N GLY A 16 16.73 -0.40 10.47
CA GLY A 16 15.46 -1.12 10.63
C GLY A 16 14.32 -0.72 9.68
N ALA A 17 14.52 0.21 8.75
CA ALA A 17 13.52 0.52 7.72
C ALA A 17 13.32 -0.66 6.75
N LEU A 18 12.05 -1.02 6.49
CA LEU A 18 11.68 -2.07 5.54
C LEU A 18 11.51 -1.47 4.14
N ARG A 19 12.12 -2.06 3.13
CA ARG A 19 11.91 -1.67 1.72
C ARG A 19 11.05 -2.72 1.02
N ILE A 20 10.03 -2.26 0.31
CA ILE A 20 9.19 -3.13 -0.51
C ILE A 20 9.03 -2.54 -1.91
N THR A 21 8.97 -3.39 -2.92
CA THR A 21 8.70 -2.98 -4.30
C THR A 21 7.43 -3.65 -4.81
N LEU A 22 6.45 -2.83 -5.17
CA LEU A 22 5.14 -3.24 -5.68
C LEU A 22 4.98 -2.68 -7.10
N ALA A 23 4.85 -3.54 -8.11
CA ALA A 23 4.69 -3.09 -9.51
C ALA A 23 5.77 -2.08 -9.97
N GLY A 24 7.03 -2.31 -9.58
CA GLY A 24 8.14 -1.40 -9.88
C GLY A 24 8.03 -0.02 -9.20
N TRP A 25 7.27 0.08 -8.11
CA TRP A 25 7.21 1.23 -7.21
C TRP A 25 7.75 0.83 -5.84
N THR A 26 8.85 1.44 -5.42
CA THR A 26 9.57 1.12 -4.20
C THR A 26 9.22 2.11 -3.10
N VAL A 27 8.81 1.59 -1.94
CA VAL A 27 8.50 2.40 -0.76
C VAL A 27 9.34 1.96 0.43
N VAL A 28 9.86 2.95 1.16
CA VAL A 28 10.53 2.77 2.45
C VAL A 28 9.49 2.89 3.55
N LEU A 29 9.40 1.87 4.40
CA LEU A 29 8.52 1.82 5.56
C LEU A 29 9.34 2.00 6.83
N GLU A 30 9.09 3.10 7.52
CA GLU A 30 9.70 3.41 8.82
C GLU A 30 8.62 3.32 9.89
N VAL A 31 8.71 2.31 10.75
CA VAL A 31 7.71 2.07 11.79
C VAL A 31 8.40 2.15 13.15
N GLU A 32 7.89 3.00 14.03
CA GLU A 32 8.47 3.24 15.36
C GLU A 32 8.36 2.00 16.26
N ASP A 33 7.26 1.26 16.14
CA ASP A 33 7.04 0.02 16.90
C ASP A 33 7.80 -1.15 16.25
N ALA A 34 8.95 -1.50 16.85
CA ALA A 34 9.76 -2.63 16.42
C ALA A 34 9.02 -3.97 16.41
N ALA A 35 7.94 -4.13 17.21
CA ALA A 35 7.14 -5.35 17.21
C ALA A 35 6.36 -5.54 15.89
N LEU A 36 6.20 -4.48 15.08
CA LEU A 36 5.55 -4.55 13.77
C LEU A 36 6.47 -5.04 12.66
N ALA A 37 7.79 -5.11 12.86
CA ALA A 37 8.72 -5.56 11.83
C ALA A 37 8.40 -6.99 11.33
N GLY A 38 8.22 -7.94 12.26
CA GLY A 38 7.90 -9.33 11.91
C GLY A 38 6.56 -9.49 11.19
N PRO A 39 5.44 -8.94 11.70
CA PRO A 39 4.16 -8.90 10.99
C PRO A 39 4.24 -8.29 9.59
N LEU A 40 4.93 -7.15 9.43
CA LEU A 40 5.05 -6.48 8.12
C LEU A 40 5.93 -7.27 7.15
N GLN A 41 7.02 -7.87 7.62
CA GLN A 41 7.85 -8.76 6.81
C GLN A 41 7.07 -9.99 6.33
N ARG A 42 6.16 -10.54 7.16
CA ARG A 42 5.29 -11.64 6.72
C ARG A 42 4.29 -11.20 5.65
N VAL A 43 3.64 -10.06 5.85
CA VAL A 43 2.63 -9.55 4.90
C VAL A 43 3.26 -9.17 3.57
N PHE A 44 4.40 -8.47 3.59
CA PHE A 44 5.09 -8.01 2.39
C PHE A 44 6.23 -8.93 1.94
N GLY A 45 6.28 -10.17 2.43
CA GLY A 45 7.42 -11.07 2.25
C GLY A 45 7.84 -11.28 0.79
N ALA A 46 6.86 -11.43 -0.11
CA ALA A 46 7.09 -11.59 -1.55
C ALA A 46 7.59 -10.31 -2.25
N PHE A 47 7.52 -9.16 -1.58
CA PHE A 47 7.81 -7.84 -2.13
C PHE A 47 9.02 -7.18 -1.46
N LEU A 48 9.70 -7.85 -0.52
CA LEU A 48 10.86 -7.30 0.15
C LEU A 48 11.97 -7.00 -0.86
N ALA A 49 12.49 -5.78 -0.80
CA ALA A 49 13.54 -5.29 -1.68
C ALA A 49 14.66 -4.61 -0.87
N PRO A 50 15.39 -5.36 -0.02
CA PRO A 50 16.40 -4.79 0.88
C PRO A 50 17.54 -4.10 0.12
N GLU A 51 17.86 -4.58 -1.09
CA GLU A 51 18.91 -4.06 -1.96
C GLU A 51 18.48 -2.83 -2.79
N ALA A 52 17.22 -2.41 -2.72
CA ALA A 52 16.76 -1.24 -3.47
C ALA A 52 17.43 0.03 -2.94
N VAL A 53 18.23 0.66 -3.80
CA VAL A 53 19.02 1.86 -3.46
C VAL A 53 18.12 3.10 -3.43
N GLU A 54 17.28 3.25 -4.47
CA GLU A 54 16.35 4.36 -4.63
C GLU A 54 14.95 4.00 -4.14
N ALA A 55 14.21 5.01 -3.67
CA ALA A 55 12.82 4.86 -3.25
C ALA A 55 11.94 5.91 -3.93
N ASP A 56 10.82 5.46 -4.50
CA ASP A 56 9.80 6.33 -5.07
C ASP A 56 8.97 7.02 -3.97
N ALA A 57 8.95 6.43 -2.77
CA ALA A 57 8.10 6.89 -1.68
C ALA A 57 8.62 6.49 -0.28
N ARG A 58 8.06 7.16 0.72
CA ARG A 58 8.31 6.93 2.14
C ARG A 58 7.01 6.95 2.94
N LEU A 59 6.87 5.99 3.84
CA LEU A 59 5.80 5.94 4.82
C LEU A 59 6.42 5.87 6.22
N VAL A 60 6.07 6.83 7.06
CA VAL A 60 6.50 6.87 8.46
C VAL A 60 5.29 6.61 9.34
N MET A 61 5.35 5.58 10.17
CA MET A 61 4.30 5.23 11.12
C MET A 61 4.78 5.42 12.55
N ARG A 62 3.98 6.16 13.32
CA ARG A 62 4.17 6.40 14.76
C ARG A 62 3.01 5.84 15.55
N ALA A 63 3.29 5.44 16.78
CA ALA A 63 2.26 5.01 17.71
C ALA A 63 1.35 6.19 18.10
N PRO A 64 0.05 5.96 18.35
CA PRO A 64 -0.82 7.01 18.87
C PRO A 64 -0.39 7.39 20.29
N SER A 65 -0.52 8.67 20.64
CA SER A 65 -0.23 9.17 22.00
C SER A 65 -1.17 8.58 23.05
N VAL A 66 -2.35 8.11 22.65
CA VAL A 66 -3.33 7.42 23.50
C VAL A 66 -3.58 6.04 22.88
N PRO A 67 -3.31 4.95 23.60
CA PRO A 67 -3.64 3.61 23.13
C PRO A 67 -5.15 3.48 22.93
N SER A 68 -5.55 2.95 21.78
CA SER A 68 -6.94 2.58 21.50
C SER A 68 -7.05 1.07 21.32
N ALA A 69 -8.17 0.49 21.75
CA ALA A 69 -8.47 -0.89 21.40
C ALA A 69 -8.52 -1.02 19.86
N PRO A 70 -8.03 -2.14 19.29
CA PRO A 70 -8.16 -2.38 17.87
C PRO A 70 -9.66 -2.41 17.49
N PRO A 71 -10.03 -1.86 16.32
CA PRO A 71 -11.42 -1.83 15.91
C PRO A 71 -11.94 -3.24 15.64
N THR A 72 -13.20 -3.50 16.02
CA THR A 72 -13.88 -4.78 15.75
C THR A 72 -14.25 -4.95 14.28
N VAL A 73 -14.44 -3.84 13.56
CA VAL A 73 -14.81 -3.80 12.15
C VAL A 73 -13.82 -2.92 11.40
N GLN A 74 -13.38 -3.40 10.24
CA GLN A 74 -12.48 -2.67 9.38
C GLN A 74 -13.27 -2.04 8.23
N GLU A 75 -13.42 -0.72 8.30
CA GLU A 75 -14.10 0.07 7.28
C GLU A 75 -13.11 0.62 6.25
N LEU A 76 -13.62 0.95 5.06
CA LEU A 76 -12.83 1.69 4.07
C LEU A 76 -12.44 3.05 4.66
N PRO A 77 -11.17 3.47 4.52
CA PRO A 77 -10.77 4.77 5.03
C PRO A 77 -11.47 5.89 4.26
N ARG A 78 -11.81 6.95 4.98
CA ARG A 78 -12.27 8.20 4.39
C ARG A 78 -11.07 8.98 3.87
N LEU A 79 -11.20 9.52 2.66
CA LEU A 79 -10.18 10.33 2.01
C LEU A 79 -10.69 11.77 1.91
N GLU A 80 -9.95 12.71 2.49
CA GLU A 80 -10.33 14.12 2.53
C GLU A 80 -9.17 15.01 2.09
N PRO A 81 -9.41 16.03 1.24
CA PRO A 81 -8.38 17.03 0.93
C PRO A 81 -7.90 17.74 2.21
N GLY A 82 -6.59 17.86 2.36
CA GLY A 82 -5.97 18.62 3.44
C GLY A 82 -5.40 19.96 2.95
N ASP A 83 -4.68 20.64 3.85
CA ASP A 83 -4.03 21.91 3.56
C ASP A 83 -2.88 21.73 2.54
N ALA A 84 -2.60 22.76 1.75
CA ALA A 84 -1.50 22.78 0.77
C ALA A 84 -1.46 21.56 -0.18
N GLY A 85 -2.63 21.01 -0.55
CA GLY A 85 -2.75 19.91 -1.50
C GLY A 85 -2.46 18.51 -0.92
N THR A 86 -2.28 18.40 0.40
CA THR A 86 -2.18 17.12 1.11
C THR A 86 -3.47 16.31 1.00
N LEU A 87 -3.38 15.01 1.30
CA LEU A 87 -4.54 14.13 1.42
C LEU A 87 -4.58 13.53 2.82
N ARG A 88 -5.69 13.71 3.52
CA ARG A 88 -5.96 13.07 4.80
C ARG A 88 -6.65 11.73 4.58
N VAL A 89 -6.23 10.72 5.33
CA VAL A 89 -6.77 9.37 5.32
C VAL A 89 -7.19 9.05 6.74
N GLU A 90 -8.49 8.86 6.96
CA GLU A 90 -9.05 8.54 8.28
C GLU A 90 -9.63 7.14 8.25
N GLY A 91 -9.06 6.23 9.03
CA GLY A 91 -9.53 4.86 9.14
C GLY A 91 -9.87 4.48 10.57
N ALA A 92 -10.40 3.27 10.75
CA ALA A 92 -10.73 2.76 12.08
C ALA A 92 -9.43 2.57 12.90
N GLY A 93 -9.20 3.45 13.88
CA GLY A 93 -8.04 3.38 14.77
C GLY A 93 -6.71 3.88 14.19
N TYR A 94 -6.75 4.61 13.07
CA TYR A 94 -5.56 5.27 12.52
C TYR A 94 -5.92 6.50 11.68
N SER A 95 -4.98 7.43 11.58
CA SER A 95 -5.03 8.54 10.64
C SER A 95 -3.72 8.64 9.88
N ALA A 96 -3.76 9.23 8.69
CA ALA A 96 -2.57 9.55 7.94
C ALA A 96 -2.71 10.86 7.15
N VAL A 97 -1.58 11.50 6.91
CA VAL A 97 -1.46 12.66 6.02
C VAL A 97 -0.45 12.32 4.94
N LEU A 98 -0.90 12.37 3.69
CA LEU A 98 -0.07 12.20 2.51
C LEU A 98 0.27 13.58 1.95
N SER A 99 1.52 13.72 1.55
CA SER A 99 2.07 14.86 0.81
C SER A 99 1.31 15.15 -0.51
N GLN A 100 1.55 16.34 -1.08
CA GLN A 100 0.89 16.77 -2.32
C GLN A 100 1.20 15.87 -3.53
N ASP A 101 2.36 15.24 -3.59
CA ASP A 101 2.68 14.26 -4.64
C ASP A 101 2.41 12.82 -4.18
N ARG A 102 1.96 12.62 -2.95
CA ARG A 102 1.69 11.30 -2.33
C ARG A 102 2.94 10.41 -2.27
N SER A 103 4.14 10.99 -2.37
CA SER A 103 5.41 10.25 -2.22
C SER A 103 5.77 10.07 -0.74
N HIS A 104 5.31 10.95 0.14
CA HIS A 104 5.48 10.85 1.59
C HIS A 104 4.15 10.71 2.32
N ALA A 105 4.10 9.84 3.34
CA ALA A 105 2.96 9.66 4.24
C ALA A 105 3.40 9.60 5.71
N ASP A 106 2.73 10.40 6.55
CA ASP A 106 2.82 10.32 8.01
C ASP A 106 1.58 9.61 8.55
N VAL A 107 1.77 8.48 9.23
CA VAL A 107 0.71 7.63 9.77
C VAL A 107 0.78 7.63 11.29
N ILE A 108 -0.37 7.80 11.94
CA ILE A 108 -0.56 7.59 13.37
C ILE A 108 -1.52 6.42 13.54
N GLY A 109 -1.06 5.34 14.17
CA GLY A 109 -1.90 4.17 14.40
C GLY A 109 -1.13 3.03 15.06
N SER A 110 -1.79 1.89 15.17
CA SER A 110 -1.21 0.67 15.74
C SER A 110 -1.54 -0.54 14.89
N GLY A 111 -0.68 -1.57 14.95
CA GLY A 111 -0.84 -2.77 14.12
C GLY A 111 -0.42 -2.56 12.67
N ARG A 112 -0.56 -3.60 11.85
CA ARG A 112 -0.12 -3.57 10.44
C ARG A 112 -1.09 -2.87 9.48
N TYR A 113 -2.38 -2.86 9.81
CA TYR A 113 -3.44 -2.38 8.92
C TYR A 113 -3.30 -0.93 8.44
N PRO A 114 -2.85 0.04 9.27
CA PRO A 114 -2.62 1.40 8.81
C PRO A 114 -1.60 1.45 7.67
N VAL A 115 -0.50 0.68 7.78
CA VAL A 115 0.53 0.57 6.74
C VAL A 115 -0.06 -0.04 5.47
N GLU A 116 -0.76 -1.17 5.58
CA GLU A 116 -1.38 -1.85 4.43
C GLU A 116 -2.34 -0.94 3.67
N ASN A 117 -3.19 -0.17 4.36
CA ASN A 117 -4.17 0.69 3.71
C ASN A 117 -3.55 1.95 3.12
N VAL A 118 -2.63 2.60 3.82
CA VAL A 118 -1.99 3.82 3.32
C VAL A 118 -1.11 3.51 2.10
N ILE A 119 -0.42 2.36 2.08
CA ILE A 119 0.33 1.89 0.90
C ILE A 119 -0.59 1.73 -0.31
N LYS A 120 -1.81 1.17 -0.14
CA LYS A 120 -2.77 1.03 -1.25
C LYS A 120 -3.12 2.39 -1.86
N VAL A 121 -3.34 3.41 -1.03
CA VAL A 121 -3.65 4.78 -1.49
C VAL A 121 -2.45 5.38 -2.22
N MET A 122 -1.24 5.24 -1.67
CA MET A 122 -0.01 5.73 -2.28
C MET A 122 0.27 5.03 -3.63
N LEU A 123 0.17 3.70 -3.67
CA LEU A 123 0.37 2.91 -4.89
C LEU A 123 -0.67 3.25 -5.97
N ALA A 124 -1.95 3.40 -5.60
CA ALA A 124 -2.97 3.84 -6.55
C ALA A 124 -2.65 5.21 -7.15
N SER A 125 -2.14 6.15 -6.34
CA SER A 125 -1.69 7.46 -6.83
C SER A 125 -0.47 7.36 -7.74
N ALA A 126 0.52 6.51 -7.39
CA ALA A 126 1.69 6.27 -8.21
C ALA A 126 1.34 5.64 -9.57
N LEU A 127 0.43 4.66 -9.58
CA LEU A 127 -0.09 4.05 -10.81
C LEU A 127 -0.85 5.06 -11.67
N ALA A 128 -1.71 5.90 -11.07
CA ALA A 128 -2.46 6.91 -11.81
C ALA A 128 -1.54 7.89 -12.57
N LYS A 129 -0.38 8.27 -11.98
CA LYS A 129 0.63 9.09 -12.67
C LYS A 129 1.26 8.40 -13.89
N ARG A 130 1.24 7.08 -13.93
CA ARG A 130 1.74 6.23 -15.03
C ARG A 130 0.61 5.83 -16.01
N GLY A 131 -0.60 6.39 -15.86
CA GLY A 131 -1.78 6.00 -16.65
C GLY A 131 -2.38 4.64 -16.25
N GLY A 132 -1.96 4.11 -15.10
CA GLY A 132 -2.40 2.82 -14.57
C GLY A 132 -3.49 2.90 -13.51
N LEU A 133 -3.93 1.73 -13.05
CA LEU A 133 -5.00 1.54 -12.08
C LEU A 133 -4.62 0.46 -11.07
N LEU A 134 -5.10 0.62 -9.84
CA LEU A 134 -5.12 -0.45 -8.84
C LEU A 134 -6.53 -1.02 -8.78
N ILE A 135 -6.70 -2.26 -9.22
CA ILE A 135 -8.02 -2.86 -9.46
C ILE A 135 -8.29 -3.95 -8.42
N HIS A 136 -9.49 -3.95 -7.85
CA HIS A 136 -9.94 -5.05 -7.03
C HIS A 136 -10.34 -6.25 -7.89
N GLY A 137 -9.49 -7.27 -7.93
CA GLY A 137 -9.64 -8.39 -8.84
C GLY A 137 -8.65 -9.52 -8.59
N VAL A 138 -8.63 -10.48 -9.50
CA VAL A 138 -7.61 -11.53 -9.55
C VAL A 138 -6.94 -11.52 -10.92
N GLY A 139 -5.61 -11.53 -10.93
CA GLY A 139 -4.77 -11.57 -12.13
C GLY A 139 -4.17 -12.96 -12.30
N LEU A 140 -4.38 -13.58 -13.46
CA LEU A 140 -3.95 -14.94 -13.77
C LEU A 140 -3.09 -14.96 -15.03
N VAL A 141 -2.19 -15.95 -15.15
CA VAL A 141 -1.58 -16.29 -16.43
C VAL A 141 -2.45 -17.34 -17.13
N HIS A 142 -2.89 -17.04 -18.34
CA HIS A 142 -3.63 -17.94 -19.21
C HIS A 142 -3.06 -17.87 -20.63
N GLU A 143 -2.63 -19.01 -21.18
CA GLU A 143 -2.05 -19.10 -22.54
C GLU A 143 -0.91 -18.10 -22.81
N GLY A 144 -0.04 -17.89 -21.81
CA GLY A 144 1.08 -16.95 -21.91
C GLY A 144 0.69 -15.47 -21.84
N ARG A 145 -0.57 -15.15 -21.52
CA ARG A 145 -1.08 -13.79 -21.35
C ARG A 145 -1.58 -13.56 -19.93
N ALA A 146 -1.59 -12.31 -19.49
CA ALA A 146 -2.26 -11.92 -18.26
C ALA A 146 -3.77 -11.77 -18.51
N ALA A 147 -4.58 -12.37 -17.65
CA ALA A 147 -6.04 -12.23 -17.62
C ALA A 147 -6.46 -11.64 -16.28
N LEU A 148 -7.25 -10.55 -16.32
CA LEU A 148 -7.78 -9.88 -15.14
C LEU A 148 -9.28 -10.17 -14.99
N PHE A 149 -9.67 -10.71 -13.85
CA PHE A 149 -11.06 -10.95 -13.50
C PHE A 149 -11.52 -9.98 -12.41
N VAL A 150 -12.61 -9.26 -12.70
CA VAL A 150 -13.23 -8.27 -11.82
C VAL A 150 -14.70 -8.60 -11.59
N GLY A 151 -15.27 -8.09 -10.51
CA GLY A 151 -16.66 -8.36 -10.13
C GLY A 151 -16.94 -7.96 -8.68
N HIS A 152 -18.21 -7.90 -8.32
CA HIS A 152 -18.64 -7.55 -6.96
C HIS A 152 -18.10 -8.54 -5.91
N SER A 153 -18.18 -8.18 -4.62
CA SER A 153 -17.87 -9.11 -3.54
C SER A 153 -18.79 -10.34 -3.64
N GLY A 154 -18.24 -11.54 -3.44
CA GLY A 154 -18.96 -12.79 -3.61
C GLY A 154 -19.09 -13.29 -5.06
N ALA A 155 -18.56 -12.58 -6.07
CA ALA A 155 -18.60 -13.04 -7.48
C ALA A 155 -17.66 -14.24 -7.79
N GLY A 156 -16.98 -14.80 -6.79
CA GLY A 156 -16.10 -15.97 -6.96
C GLY A 156 -14.67 -15.68 -7.41
N LYS A 157 -14.19 -14.42 -7.32
CA LYS A 157 -12.82 -14.04 -7.75
C LYS A 157 -11.72 -14.79 -6.99
N SER A 158 -11.80 -14.82 -5.65
CA SER A 158 -10.85 -15.56 -4.82
C SER A 158 -10.94 -17.06 -5.07
N THR A 159 -12.16 -17.61 -5.17
CA THR A 159 -12.38 -19.01 -5.54
C THR A 159 -11.77 -19.36 -6.89
N LEU A 160 -11.88 -18.48 -7.89
CA LEU A 160 -11.23 -18.68 -9.19
C LEU A 160 -9.70 -18.69 -9.04
N GLY A 161 -9.13 -17.77 -8.26
CA GLY A 161 -7.70 -17.74 -7.97
C GLY A 161 -7.21 -19.02 -7.30
N GLU A 162 -7.93 -19.52 -6.31
CA GLU A 162 -7.64 -20.80 -5.62
C GLU A 162 -7.70 -21.98 -6.59
N LEU A 163 -8.80 -22.14 -7.32
CA LEU A 163 -8.96 -23.23 -8.29
C LEU A 163 -7.89 -23.17 -9.40
N TRP A 164 -7.47 -21.97 -9.81
CA TRP A 164 -6.39 -21.82 -10.79
C TRP A 164 -5.05 -22.32 -10.24
N ARG A 165 -4.72 -22.03 -8.97
CA ARG A 165 -3.52 -22.58 -8.31
C ARG A 165 -3.58 -24.10 -8.21
N ASP A 166 -4.72 -24.63 -7.79
CA ASP A 166 -4.92 -26.09 -7.65
C ASP A 166 -4.77 -26.83 -8.98
N ALA A 167 -5.13 -26.17 -10.09
CA ALA A 167 -4.93 -26.68 -11.44
C ALA A 167 -3.48 -26.52 -11.98
N GLY A 168 -2.55 -26.00 -11.17
CA GLY A 168 -1.16 -25.74 -11.56
C GLY A 168 -0.96 -24.43 -12.35
N GLY A 169 -1.99 -23.58 -12.42
CA GLY A 169 -1.92 -22.27 -13.05
C GLY A 169 -1.17 -21.24 -12.22
N THR A 170 -0.69 -20.17 -12.87
CA THR A 170 -0.01 -19.07 -12.17
C THR A 170 -0.99 -17.95 -11.85
N VAL A 171 -1.08 -17.59 -10.56
CA VAL A 171 -1.78 -16.39 -10.09
C VAL A 171 -0.75 -15.27 -9.90
N LEU A 172 -0.95 -14.16 -10.61
CA LEU A 172 -0.09 -12.98 -10.56
C LEU A 172 -0.39 -12.13 -9.32
N ALA A 173 -1.67 -11.94 -9.02
CA ALA A 173 -2.14 -11.15 -7.89
C ALA A 173 -3.57 -11.55 -7.52
N ASP A 174 -3.89 -11.47 -6.23
CA ASP A 174 -5.21 -11.72 -5.67
C ASP A 174 -5.60 -10.51 -4.80
N GLU A 175 -6.88 -10.18 -4.78
CA GLU A 175 -7.49 -8.96 -4.23
C GLU A 175 -7.11 -7.62 -4.88
N LEU A 176 -5.83 -7.34 -5.16
CA LEU A 176 -5.40 -6.07 -5.75
C LEU A 176 -4.41 -6.29 -6.89
N VAL A 177 -4.85 -5.91 -8.10
CA VAL A 177 -4.07 -6.05 -9.33
C VAL A 177 -3.66 -4.66 -9.82
N ALA A 178 -2.36 -4.41 -9.87
CA ALA A 178 -1.81 -3.23 -10.52
C ALA A 178 -1.74 -3.46 -12.03
N VAL A 179 -2.32 -2.54 -12.80
CA VAL A 179 -2.25 -2.54 -14.27
C VAL A 179 -1.81 -1.17 -14.76
N TRP A 180 -1.02 -1.12 -15.83
CA TRP A 180 -0.61 0.13 -16.48
C TRP A 180 -0.35 -0.16 -17.96
N PRO A 181 -0.52 0.84 -18.85
CA PRO A 181 -0.26 0.64 -20.26
C PRO A 181 1.22 0.39 -20.52
N VAL A 182 1.53 -0.48 -21.49
CA VAL A 182 2.88 -0.63 -22.01
C VAL A 182 3.28 0.60 -22.83
N GLU A 183 4.58 0.87 -22.95
CA GLU A 183 5.07 1.89 -23.88
C GLU A 183 4.53 1.62 -25.29
N GLY A 184 3.87 2.62 -25.89
CA GLY A 184 3.19 2.47 -27.19
C GLY A 184 1.68 2.24 -27.12
N GLY A 185 1.05 2.21 -25.94
CA GLY A 185 -0.40 2.34 -25.79
C GLY A 185 -1.21 1.04 -25.75
N GLY A 186 -0.56 -0.11 -25.51
CA GLY A 186 -1.24 -1.39 -25.24
C GLY A 186 -1.45 -1.65 -23.75
N TRP A 187 -2.11 -2.77 -23.42
CA TRP A 187 -2.29 -3.31 -22.06
C TRP A 187 -1.82 -4.76 -22.01
#